data_AF-A0A316YN47-F1
#
_entry.id   AF-A0A316YN47-F1
#
_cell.length_a   1.000
_cell.length_b   1.000
_cell.length_c   1.000
_cell.angle_alpha   90.00
_cell.angle_beta   90.00
_cell.angle_gamma   90.00
#
_symmetry.space_group_name_H-M   'P 1'
#
loop_
_entity.id
_entity.type
_entity.pdbx_description
1 polymer ?
#
loop_
_entity_poly.entity_id
_entity_poly.type
_entity_poly.pdbx_seq_one_letter_code
_entity_poly.pdbx_strand_id
1 'polypeptide(L)'
;MVASLVAKGALSAARSSVSMQTARAFSTSMSAKKDFVQEIYLRELKAYKAPAKAADAHVGQVRDFHAPKQPQAPAVPSSSDLSGELDAYAKAEPDHAEKQTSSGAEVTESNEGVREFLEAAKAPYQEEAHH
;
A
#
# COMPACT_ATOMS: atom_id res chain seq x y z
N MET A 1 116.62 -47.67 -23.75
CA MET A 1 116.78 -48.20 -22.37
C MET A 1 117.36 -47.05 -21.56
N VAL A 2 116.58 -46.26 -20.84
CA VAL A 2 116.01 -46.52 -19.51
C VAL A 2 114.80 -45.59 -19.33
N ALA A 3 113.70 -46.13 -18.81
CA ALA A 3 112.51 -45.39 -18.39
C ALA A 3 112.70 -44.81 -16.98
N SER A 4 112.10 -43.66 -16.68
CA SER A 4 111.64 -43.41 -15.31
C SER A 4 110.49 -42.41 -15.26
N LEU A 5 109.55 -42.75 -14.37
CA LEU A 5 108.19 -42.27 -14.22
C LEU A 5 108.11 -41.56 -12.86
N VAL A 6 107.60 -40.32 -12.79
CA VAL A 6 107.23 -39.64 -11.52
C VAL A 6 105.98 -38.80 -11.80
N ALA A 7 104.78 -39.34 -11.55
CA ALA A 7 103.99 -39.25 -10.31
C ALA A 7 103.54 -37.80 -9.97
N LYS A 8 102.29 -37.47 -10.33
CA LYS A 8 101.13 -37.25 -9.44
C LYS A 8 101.18 -36.00 -8.55
N GLY A 9 100.26 -35.08 -8.81
CA GLY A 9 99.81 -34.04 -7.88
C GLY A 9 98.44 -33.51 -8.28
N ALA A 10 97.38 -34.27 -8.00
CA ALA A 10 96.00 -33.80 -8.15
C ALA A 10 95.65 -32.93 -6.93
N LEU A 11 95.40 -31.64 -7.14
CA LEU A 11 94.75 -30.82 -6.12
C LEU A 11 93.26 -31.20 -6.09
N SER A 12 92.86 -31.86 -5.01
CA SER A 12 91.48 -32.14 -4.68
C SER A 12 90.73 -30.82 -4.49
N ALA A 13 89.90 -30.44 -5.47
CA ALA A 13 88.83 -29.49 -5.23
C ALA A 13 87.78 -30.20 -4.38
N ALA A 14 87.84 -29.98 -3.06
CA ALA A 14 86.79 -30.36 -2.14
C ALA A 14 85.51 -29.60 -2.53
N ARG A 15 84.71 -30.21 -3.41
CA ARG A 15 83.33 -29.80 -3.64
C ARG A 15 82.62 -30.11 -2.34
N SER A 16 82.26 -29.09 -1.57
CA SER A 16 81.34 -29.26 -0.46
C SER A 16 80.06 -29.85 -1.06
N SER A 17 79.86 -31.15 -0.86
CA SER A 17 78.56 -31.74 -1.05
C SER A 17 77.68 -31.18 0.07
N VAL A 18 77.12 -29.99 -0.18
CA VAL A 18 75.89 -29.59 0.50
C VAL A 18 74.92 -30.69 0.14
N SER A 19 74.78 -31.64 1.06
CA SER A 19 73.72 -32.62 1.06
C SER A 19 72.43 -31.80 1.00
N MET A 20 71.89 -31.62 -0.20
CA MET A 20 70.52 -31.20 -0.39
C MET A 20 69.65 -32.32 0.18
N GLN A 21 69.50 -32.33 1.50
CA GLN A 21 68.39 -33.01 2.13
C GLN A 21 67.16 -32.37 1.52
N THR A 22 66.56 -33.08 0.57
CA THR A 22 65.27 -32.72 0.00
C THR A 22 64.27 -32.78 1.14
N ALA A 23 64.12 -31.66 1.84
CA ALA A 23 63.11 -31.46 2.85
C ALA A 23 61.76 -31.57 2.12
N ARG A 24 61.17 -32.76 2.12
CA ARG A 24 59.79 -32.95 1.68
C ARG A 24 58.91 -32.21 2.69
N ALA A 25 58.61 -30.95 2.40
CA ALA A 25 57.71 -30.15 3.19
C ALA A 25 56.29 -30.71 3.02
N PHE A 26 55.83 -31.52 3.97
CA PHE A 26 54.42 -31.86 4.08
C PHE A 26 53.70 -30.64 4.65
N SER A 27 53.11 -29.84 3.76
CA SER A 27 52.20 -28.78 4.14
C SER A 27 50.86 -29.42 4.52
N THR A 28 50.66 -29.69 5.81
CA THR A 28 49.31 -29.96 6.31
C THR A 28 48.62 -28.62 6.44
N SER A 29 47.78 -28.25 5.47
CA SER A 29 46.85 -27.14 5.67
C SER A 29 46.03 -27.45 6.93
N MET A 30 46.08 -26.56 7.91
CA MET A 30 45.27 -26.71 9.12
C MET A 30 43.82 -26.74 8.63
N SER A 31 43.17 -27.90 8.68
CA SER A 31 41.75 -28.00 8.40
C SER A 31 41.09 -26.99 9.31
N ALA A 32 40.44 -25.97 8.72
CA ALA A 32 39.75 -24.93 9.48
C ALA A 32 38.89 -25.66 10.51
N LYS A 33 39.25 -25.52 11.79
CA LYS A 33 38.54 -26.16 12.90
C LYS A 33 37.20 -25.45 12.99
N LYS A 34 36.24 -25.91 12.19
CA LYS A 34 34.87 -25.43 12.22
C LYS A 34 34.36 -25.71 13.63
N ASP A 35 33.82 -24.68 14.28
CA ASP A 35 33.21 -24.85 15.59
C ASP A 35 32.05 -25.85 15.45
N PHE A 36 32.17 -26.99 16.12
CA PHE A 36 31.20 -28.08 16.03
C PHE A 36 29.81 -27.65 16.53
N VAL A 37 29.76 -26.76 17.53
CA VAL A 37 28.49 -26.24 18.06
C VAL A 37 27.83 -25.35 17.02
N GLN A 38 28.62 -24.49 16.35
CA GLN A 38 28.14 -23.64 15.27
C GLN A 38 27.60 -24.46 14.10
N GLU A 39 28.31 -25.53 13.71
CA GLU A 39 27.88 -26.40 12.60
C GLU A 39 26.58 -27.15 12.92
N ILE A 40 26.41 -27.65 14.15
CA ILE A 40 25.14 -28.26 14.58
C ILE A 40 24.01 -27.23 14.54
N TYR A 41 24.23 -26.05 15.12
CA TYR A 41 23.23 -24.98 15.14
C TYR A 41 22.79 -24.58 13.73
N LEU A 42 23.75 -24.34 12.82
CA LEU A 42 23.45 -24.00 11.44
C LEU A 42 22.76 -25.15 10.70
N ARG A 43 23.09 -26.40 11.01
CA ARG A 43 22.41 -27.58 10.44
C ARG A 43 20.97 -27.66 10.91
N GLU A 44 20.70 -27.42 12.19
CA GLU A 44 19.34 -27.43 12.74
C GLU A 44 18.50 -26.27 12.18
N LEU A 45 19.05 -25.07 12.08
CA LEU A 45 18.37 -23.94 11.45
C LEU A 45 18.02 -24.20 9.98
N LYS A 46 18.96 -24.78 9.23
CA LYS A 46 18.74 -25.12 7.81
C LYS A 46 17.78 -26.29 7.63
N ALA A 47 17.78 -27.24 8.55
CA ALA A 47 16.85 -28.37 8.56
C ALA A 47 15.46 -27.99 9.10
N TYR A 48 15.34 -26.85 9.78
CA TYR A 48 14.07 -26.40 10.33
C TYR A 48 13.09 -26.07 9.22
N LYS A 49 12.10 -26.95 9.05
CA LYS A 49 10.93 -26.68 8.24
C LYS A 49 9.85 -26.14 9.16
N ALA A 50 9.55 -24.83 9.03
CA ALA A 50 8.42 -24.25 9.74
C ALA A 50 7.15 -25.08 9.46
N PRO A 51 6.34 -25.37 10.48
CA PRO A 51 5.11 -26.13 10.29
C PRO A 51 4.25 -25.41 9.25
N ALA A 52 3.65 -26.19 8.34
CA ALA A 52 2.76 -25.64 7.33
C ALA A 52 1.66 -24.85 8.04
N LYS A 53 1.49 -23.58 7.65
CA LYS A 53 0.42 -22.75 8.18
C LYS A 53 -0.90 -23.48 7.86
N ALA A 54 -1.63 -23.89 8.90
CA ALA A 54 -2.91 -24.54 8.73
C ALA A 54 -3.79 -23.66 7.84
N ALA A 55 -4.51 -24.26 6.89
CA ALA A 55 -5.39 -23.53 5.99
C ALA A 55 -6.37 -22.64 6.76
N ASP A 56 -6.79 -23.11 7.95
CA ASP A 56 -7.72 -22.45 8.85
C ASP A 56 -7.06 -21.54 9.89
N ALA A 57 -5.80 -21.14 9.71
CA ALA A 57 -5.10 -20.24 10.65
C ALA A 57 -5.81 -18.89 10.87
N HIS A 58 -6.77 -18.54 10.01
CA HIS A 58 -7.60 -17.34 10.12
C HIS A 58 -8.87 -17.55 10.95
N VAL A 59 -9.31 -18.81 11.15
CA VAL A 59 -10.52 -19.15 11.90
C VAL A 59 -10.28 -18.91 13.38
N GLY A 60 -11.01 -17.96 13.97
CA GLY A 60 -10.91 -17.60 15.39
C GLY A 60 -9.99 -16.41 15.71
N GLN A 61 -9.06 -16.06 14.81
CA GLN A 61 -8.23 -14.85 14.95
C GLN A 61 -8.90 -13.60 14.37
N VAL A 62 -9.69 -13.77 13.31
CA VAL A 62 -10.42 -12.68 12.66
C VAL A 62 -11.92 -13.01 12.67
N ARG A 63 -12.77 -11.99 12.74
CA ARG A 63 -14.22 -12.15 12.58
C ARG A 63 -14.53 -12.43 11.10
N ASP A 64 -15.51 -13.30 10.85
CA ASP A 64 -15.94 -13.59 9.49
C ASP A 64 -16.52 -12.35 8.83
N PHE A 65 -16.04 -12.05 7.62
CA PHE A 65 -16.50 -10.90 6.87
C PHE A 65 -17.84 -11.21 6.21
N HIS A 66 -18.91 -10.56 6.68
CA HIS A 66 -20.20 -10.55 6.02
C HIS A 66 -20.37 -9.26 5.25
N ALA A 67 -20.44 -9.36 3.92
CA ALA A 67 -20.81 -8.21 3.09
C ALA A 67 -22.23 -7.76 3.48
N PRO A 68 -22.46 -6.46 3.68
CA PRO A 68 -23.79 -5.95 3.96
C PRO A 68 -24.71 -6.28 2.78
N LYS A 69 -25.98 -6.61 3.09
CA LYS A 69 -27.00 -6.81 2.05
C LYS A 69 -27.08 -5.56 1.19
N GLN A 70 -27.16 -5.75 -0.12
CA GLN A 70 -27.34 -4.63 -1.06
C GLN A 70 -28.55 -3.80 -0.63
N PRO A 71 -28.45 -2.46 -0.69
CA PRO A 71 -29.58 -1.60 -0.35
C PRO A 71 -30.76 -1.97 -1.26
N GLN A 72 -31.94 -2.15 -0.66
CA GLN A 72 -33.15 -2.29 -1.46
C GLN A 72 -33.33 -1.01 -2.25
N ALA A 73 -33.38 -1.15 -3.58
CA ALA A 73 -33.78 -0.05 -4.44
C ALA A 73 -35.18 0.43 -3.99
N PRO A 74 -35.42 1.75 -3.96
CA PRO A 74 -36.75 2.28 -3.69
C PRO A 74 -37.76 1.59 -4.62
N ALA A 75 -38.87 1.12 -4.06
CA ALA A 75 -39.93 0.52 -4.85
C ALA A 75 -40.46 1.58 -5.83
N VAL A 76 -40.20 1.37 -7.11
CA VAL A 76 -40.84 2.17 -8.18
C VAL A 76 -42.32 1.81 -8.16
N PRO A 77 -43.24 2.80 -8.09
CA PRO A 77 -44.68 2.52 -8.08
C PRO A 77 -45.07 1.73 -9.33
N SER A 78 -46.00 0.79 -9.16
CA SER A 78 -46.46 -0.01 -10.29
C SER A 78 -47.26 0.86 -11.27
N SER A 79 -47.33 0.46 -12.54
CA SER A 79 -48.08 1.23 -13.55
C SER A 79 -49.57 1.40 -13.20
N SER A 80 -50.14 0.52 -12.38
CA SER A 80 -51.52 0.63 -11.90
C SER A 80 -51.68 1.73 -10.85
N ASP A 81 -50.71 1.88 -9.95
CA ASP A 81 -50.75 2.89 -8.88
C ASP A 81 -50.61 4.29 -9.48
N LEU A 82 -49.73 4.43 -10.49
CA LEU A 82 -49.53 5.68 -11.22
C LEU A 82 -50.79 6.13 -11.96
N SER A 83 -51.54 5.20 -12.57
CA SER A 83 -52.80 5.56 -13.24
C SER A 83 -53.85 6.08 -12.25
N GLY A 84 -53.98 5.44 -11.07
CA GLY A 84 -54.90 5.91 -10.03
C GLY A 84 -54.54 7.28 -9.48
N GLU A 85 -53.25 7.56 -9.30
CA GLU A 85 -52.75 8.86 -8.85
C GLU A 85 -52.96 9.97 -9.91
N LEU A 86 -52.78 9.65 -11.19
CA LEU A 86 -53.08 10.58 -12.29
C LEU A 86 -54.57 10.89 -12.40
N ASP A 87 -55.44 9.89 -12.23
CA ASP A 87 -56.89 10.11 -12.21
C ASP A 87 -57.32 10.95 -11.00
N ALA A 88 -56.68 10.75 -9.84
CA ALA A 88 -56.93 11.55 -8.64
C ALA A 88 -56.46 13.00 -8.84
N TYR A 89 -55.28 13.21 -9.44
CA TYR A 89 -54.77 14.53 -9.77
C TYR A 89 -55.64 15.24 -10.81
N ALA A 90 -56.11 14.54 -11.84
CA ALA A 90 -56.99 15.11 -12.85
C ALA A 90 -58.36 15.52 -12.31
N LYS A 91 -58.84 14.87 -11.23
CA LYS A 91 -60.08 15.21 -10.53
C LYS A 91 -59.90 16.25 -9.44
N ALA A 92 -58.66 16.50 -9.02
CA ALA A 92 -58.36 17.57 -8.08
C ALA A 92 -58.44 18.90 -8.83
N GLU A 93 -59.58 19.58 -8.70
CA GLU A 93 -59.65 20.99 -9.07
C GLU A 93 -58.72 21.77 -8.13
N PRO A 94 -57.90 22.71 -8.66
CA PRO A 94 -57.09 23.57 -7.81
C PRO A 94 -58.03 24.36 -6.91
N ASP A 95 -57.78 24.29 -5.60
CA ASP A 95 -58.46 25.11 -4.62
C ASP A 95 -58.07 26.57 -4.93
N HIS A 96 -58.90 27.23 -5.75
CA HIS A 96 -58.79 28.65 -5.96
C HIS A 96 -59.12 29.27 -4.62
N ALA A 97 -58.09 29.71 -3.90
CA ALA A 97 -58.26 30.46 -2.67
C ALA A 97 -59.30 31.54 -2.92
N GLU A 98 -60.52 31.33 -2.40
CA GLU A 98 -61.45 32.42 -2.22
C GLU A 98 -60.66 33.46 -1.46
N LYS A 99 -60.58 34.67 -2.02
CA LYS A 99 -59.87 35.80 -1.42
C LYS A 99 -60.46 36.02 -0.03
N GLN A 100 -59.91 35.35 0.97
CA GLN A 100 -60.16 35.63 2.37
C GLN A 100 -59.64 37.04 2.57
N THR A 101 -60.56 37.99 2.66
CA THR A 101 -60.34 39.24 3.38
C THR A 101 -60.08 38.89 4.83
N SER A 102 -58.87 38.43 5.14
CA SER A 102 -58.40 38.26 6.50
C SER A 102 -57.91 39.62 7.01
N SER A 103 -58.74 40.26 7.81
CA SER A 103 -58.29 41.23 8.80
C SER A 103 -57.26 40.57 9.71
N GLY A 104 -56.01 41.05 9.70
CA GLY A 104 -55.04 40.78 10.77
C GLY A 104 -53.76 40.03 10.39
N ALA A 105 -52.97 40.60 9.48
CA ALA A 105 -51.52 40.66 9.60
C ALA A 105 -51.10 41.92 8.83
N GLU A 106 -50.47 42.87 9.52
CA GLU A 106 -49.99 44.12 8.94
C GLU A 106 -48.83 43.82 7.98
N VAL A 107 -49.17 43.47 6.75
CA VAL A 107 -48.35 43.81 5.59
C VAL A 107 -49.09 44.99 4.99
N THR A 108 -48.52 46.20 5.13
CA THR A 108 -48.94 47.34 4.32
C THR A 108 -48.59 47.05 2.87
N GLU A 109 -49.39 46.22 2.20
CA GLU A 109 -49.51 46.21 0.74
C GLU A 109 -50.28 47.47 0.31
N SER A 110 -49.77 48.64 0.72
CA SER A 110 -49.97 49.80 -0.13
C SER A 110 -49.09 49.56 -1.37
N ASN A 111 -49.63 49.83 -2.55
CA ASN A 111 -48.90 49.81 -3.82
C ASN A 111 -47.60 50.65 -3.78
N GLU A 112 -47.44 51.46 -2.74
CA GLU A 112 -46.25 52.23 -2.39
C GLU A 112 -45.04 51.31 -2.13
N GLY A 113 -45.16 50.21 -1.38
CA GLY A 113 -44.03 49.31 -1.12
C GLY A 113 -43.52 48.60 -2.37
N VAL A 114 -44.45 48.22 -3.27
CA VAL A 114 -44.11 47.66 -4.58
C VAL A 114 -43.48 48.71 -5.49
N ARG A 115 -43.98 49.95 -5.48
CA ARG A 115 -43.42 51.06 -6.27
C ARG A 115 -42.03 51.45 -5.80
N GLU A 116 -41.82 51.52 -4.49
CA GLU A 116 -40.52 51.82 -3.88
C GLU A 116 -39.48 50.74 -4.22
N PHE A 117 -39.88 49.46 -4.16
CA PHE A 117 -39.02 48.35 -4.58
C PHE A 117 -38.65 48.41 -6.07
N LEU A 118 -39.61 48.69 -6.94
CA LEU A 118 -39.36 48.82 -8.39
C LEU A 118 -38.53 50.06 -8.74
N GLU A 119 -38.66 51.14 -7.99
CA GLU A 119 -37.86 52.36 -8.15
C GLU A 119 -36.42 52.14 -7.69
N ALA A 120 -36.23 51.47 -6.54
CA ALA A 120 -34.91 51.06 -6.06
C ALA A 120 -34.19 50.12 -7.04
N ALA A 121 -34.92 49.16 -7.64
CA ALA A 121 -34.36 48.27 -8.66
C ALA A 121 -33.97 49.00 -9.97
N LYS A 122 -34.52 50.19 -10.20
CA LYS A 122 -34.22 51.02 -11.38
C LYS A 122 -33.03 51.97 -11.16
N ALA A 123 -32.62 52.17 -9.91
CA ALA A 123 -31.47 53.00 -9.60
C ALA A 123 -30.18 52.35 -10.14
N PRO A 124 -29.24 53.14 -10.72
CA PRO A 124 -27.97 52.61 -11.17
C PRO A 124 -27.16 52.09 -9.98
N TYR A 125 -26.54 50.91 -10.14
CA TYR A 125 -25.66 50.32 -9.15
C TYR A 125 -24.49 51.27 -8.84
N GLN A 126 -24.38 51.69 -7.59
CA GLN A 126 -23.25 52.48 -7.10
C GLN A 126 -22.16 51.48 -6.66
N GLU A 127 -21.05 51.37 -7.38
CA GLU A 127 -19.85 50.74 -6.83
C GLU A 127 -19.26 51.71 -5.79
N GLU A 128 -19.47 51.42 -4.50
CA GLU A 128 -18.69 52.08 -3.47
C GLU A 128 -17.23 51.70 -3.66
N ALA A 129 -16.42 52.64 -4.12
CA ALA A 129 -14.98 52.47 -4.22
C ALA A 129 -14.43 52.25 -2.80
N HIS A 130 -14.15 50.99 -2.47
CA HIS A 130 -13.40 50.64 -1.29
C HIS A 130 -11.96 51.17 -1.46
N HIS A 131 -11.70 52.34 -0.86
CA HIS A 131 -10.38 52.88 -0.60
C HIS A 131 -10.00 52.64 0.87
#